data_AF-A0A1X7ALQ2-F1
#
_entry.id   AF-A0A1X7ALQ2-F1
#
_cell.length_a   1.000
_cell.length_b   1.000
_cell.length_c   1.000
_cell.angle_alpha   90.00
_cell.angle_beta   90.00
_cell.angle_gamma   90.00
#
_symmetry.space_group_name_H-M   'P 1'
#
loop_
_entity.id
_entity.type
_entity.pdbx_description
1 polymer ?
#
loop_
_entity_poly.entity_id
_entity_poly.type
_entity_poly.pdbx_seq_one_letter_code
_entity_poly.pdbx_strand_id
1 'polypeptide(L)'
;MTEMTVRKPAFDFPTELAVMPDLKDKYYAAFTSAVTFIAPNIERYLIRMMSRAKAEIKDPQVLDDLLTFSQQEAAHTKGHEQLNEILLARMSEKGRERVKAINDQMAEDYRRFLNTRSLNFNLAYGEGFESVTCAIGLWAFQHRTFEGLTDGWRELIEWHLAEEVEHRTVAYDVYHGFKGHWLHRITFSTYAQLHLLKYIVRFGRCFMEEYDFPGDEKSVFKQYFWSLLRHYLKTVPPWYSPRKLKIDPAINRLLEKFS
;
A
#
# COMPACT_ATOMS: atom_id res chain seq x y z
N MET A 1 -12.47 7.59 -13.70
CA MET A 1 -11.00 7.73 -13.60
C MET A 1 -10.46 7.68 -15.01
N THR A 2 -9.40 8.42 -15.30
CA THR A 2 -8.67 8.29 -16.58
C THR A 2 -8.04 6.89 -16.69
N GLU A 3 -7.57 6.55 -17.89
CA GLU A 3 -6.78 5.35 -18.13
C GLU A 3 -5.50 5.36 -17.26
N MET A 4 -5.10 4.19 -16.76
CA MET A 4 -3.92 4.05 -15.90
C MET A 4 -2.66 4.31 -16.73
N THR A 5 -1.70 5.07 -16.19
CA THR A 5 -0.50 5.47 -16.95
C THR A 5 0.75 5.24 -16.12
N VAL A 6 1.81 4.67 -16.72
CA VAL A 6 3.08 4.47 -16.01
C VAL A 6 3.73 5.82 -15.69
N ARG A 7 3.92 6.11 -14.40
CA ARG A 7 4.62 7.29 -13.89
C ARG A 7 5.90 6.86 -13.17
N LYS A 8 6.96 7.66 -13.28
CA LYS A 8 8.27 7.38 -12.65
C LYS A 8 8.80 8.65 -11.99
N PRO A 9 8.10 9.19 -10.98
CA PRO A 9 8.53 10.41 -10.32
C PRO A 9 9.93 10.25 -9.73
N ALA A 10 10.72 11.31 -9.85
CA ALA A 10 12.00 11.41 -9.17
C ALA A 10 11.80 12.20 -7.88
N PHE A 11 11.73 11.50 -6.75
CA PHE A 11 11.62 12.15 -5.43
C PHE A 11 12.96 12.77 -5.05
N ASP A 12 12.96 14.09 -4.88
CA ASP A 12 14.08 14.84 -4.31
C ASP A 12 13.86 14.98 -2.79
N PHE A 13 14.23 13.94 -2.04
CA PHE A 13 14.11 13.98 -0.60
C PHE A 13 15.07 15.04 -0.02
N PRO A 14 14.58 16.00 0.78
CA PRO A 14 15.42 17.06 1.30
C PRO A 14 16.54 16.51 2.20
N THR A 15 17.72 17.14 2.16
CA THR A 15 18.88 16.75 2.99
C THR A 15 18.51 16.69 4.48
N GLU A 16 17.67 17.62 4.94
CA GLU A 16 17.13 17.71 6.30
C GLU A 16 15.71 17.12 6.41
N LEU A 17 15.41 16.04 5.68
CA LEU A 17 14.12 15.34 5.80
C LEU A 17 13.78 15.03 7.27
N ALA A 18 12.57 15.31 7.72
CA ALA A 18 12.15 14.88 9.05
C ALA A 18 12.05 13.35 9.10
N VAL A 19 12.61 12.71 10.14
CA VAL A 19 12.49 11.26 10.31
C VAL A 19 11.04 10.84 10.57
N MET A 20 10.30 11.67 11.32
CA MET A 20 8.89 11.45 11.59
C MET A 20 8.03 12.01 10.46
N PRO A 21 7.14 11.20 9.84
CA PRO A 21 6.26 11.65 8.78
C PRO A 21 5.31 12.75 9.25
N ASP A 22 4.72 12.60 10.43
CA ASP A 22 3.79 13.53 11.05
C ASP A 22 4.31 13.96 12.43
N LEU A 23 4.35 15.26 12.70
CA LEU A 23 4.89 15.82 13.95
C LEU A 23 3.81 16.07 15.02
N LYS A 24 2.55 15.69 14.78
CA LYS A 24 1.39 15.97 15.65
C LYS A 24 0.46 14.77 15.85
N ASP A 25 0.61 13.72 15.05
CA ASP A 25 -0.13 12.47 15.20
C ASP A 25 0.80 11.26 15.26
N LYS A 26 1.09 10.78 16.47
CA LYS A 26 1.93 9.60 16.67
C LYS A 26 1.41 8.33 15.99
N TYR A 27 0.09 8.16 15.88
CA TYR A 27 -0.48 6.94 15.30
C TYR A 27 -0.34 6.95 13.78
N TYR A 28 -0.59 8.10 13.15
CA TYR A 28 -0.40 8.24 11.71
C TYR A 28 1.08 8.29 11.31
N ALA A 29 1.93 8.89 12.14
CA ALA A 29 3.39 8.78 11.99
C ALA A 29 3.83 7.32 12.03
N ALA A 30 3.41 6.54 13.04
CA ALA A 30 3.84 5.15 13.19
C ALA A 30 3.34 4.27 12.03
N PHE A 31 2.10 4.51 11.59
CA PHE A 31 1.52 3.85 10.43
C PHE A 31 2.30 4.16 9.15
N THR A 32 2.55 5.44 8.87
CA THR A 32 3.22 5.89 7.64
C THR A 32 4.69 5.42 7.60
N SER A 33 5.40 5.49 8.73
CA SER A 33 6.74 4.91 8.87
C SER A 33 6.71 3.40 8.65
N ALA A 34 5.68 2.68 9.08
CA ALA A 34 5.57 1.25 8.82
C ALA A 34 5.31 0.95 7.33
N VAL A 35 4.41 1.70 6.70
CA VAL A 35 4.04 1.51 5.29
C VAL A 35 5.28 1.58 4.39
N THR A 36 6.17 2.56 4.58
CA THR A 36 7.34 2.69 3.69
C THR A 36 8.29 1.49 3.74
N PHE A 37 8.42 0.80 4.88
CA PHE A 37 9.22 -0.45 4.97
C PHE A 37 8.47 -1.69 4.47
N ILE A 38 7.14 -1.67 4.51
CA ILE A 38 6.30 -2.78 4.06
C ILE A 38 6.23 -2.81 2.54
N ALA A 39 6.00 -1.66 1.91
CA ALA A 39 5.64 -1.49 0.52
C ALA A 39 6.59 -2.25 -0.44
N PRO A 40 7.93 -2.12 -0.36
CA PRO A 40 8.83 -2.81 -1.28
C PRO A 40 8.68 -4.33 -1.34
N ASN A 41 8.39 -4.99 -0.21
CA ASN A 41 8.25 -6.45 -0.20
C ASN A 41 6.93 -6.89 -0.80
N ILE A 42 5.85 -6.18 -0.49
CA ILE A 42 4.53 -6.54 -0.97
C ILE A 42 4.39 -6.22 -2.46
N GLU A 43 4.87 -5.08 -2.93
CA GLU A 43 4.84 -4.70 -4.34
C GLU A 43 5.65 -5.69 -5.21
N ARG A 44 6.86 -6.07 -4.77
CA ARG A 44 7.65 -7.13 -5.42
C ARG A 44 6.90 -8.47 -5.44
N TYR A 45 6.14 -8.79 -4.39
CA TYR A 45 5.28 -9.97 -4.34
C TYR A 45 4.11 -9.87 -5.33
N LEU A 46 3.44 -8.71 -5.38
CA LEU A 46 2.32 -8.43 -6.28
C LEU A 46 2.76 -8.56 -7.74
N ILE A 47 3.86 -7.92 -8.14
CA ILE A 47 4.45 -8.02 -9.47
C ILE A 47 4.73 -9.49 -9.85
N ARG A 48 5.36 -10.26 -8.95
CA ARG A 48 5.70 -11.68 -9.22
C ARG A 48 4.46 -12.55 -9.35
N MET A 49 3.45 -12.32 -8.52
CA MET A 49 2.16 -13.00 -8.63
C MET A 49 1.47 -12.65 -9.96
N MET A 50 1.36 -11.37 -10.29
CA MET A 50 0.74 -10.90 -11.54
C MET A 50 1.44 -11.47 -12.77
N SER A 51 2.78 -11.52 -12.75
CA SER A 51 3.56 -12.14 -13.82
C SER A 51 3.22 -13.61 -14.04
N ARG A 52 2.84 -14.36 -13.00
CA ARG A 52 2.42 -15.77 -13.12
C ARG A 52 1.00 -15.92 -13.65
N ALA A 53 0.14 -14.94 -13.41
CA ALA A 53 -1.23 -14.92 -13.92
C ALA A 53 -1.31 -14.51 -15.39
N LYS A 54 -0.32 -13.74 -15.88
CA LYS A 54 -0.29 -13.14 -17.23
C LYS A 54 -0.74 -14.06 -18.37
N ALA A 55 -0.26 -15.31 -18.39
CA ALA A 55 -0.52 -16.26 -19.48
C ALA A 55 -1.97 -16.75 -19.57
N GLU A 56 -2.73 -16.64 -18.48
CA GLU A 56 -4.12 -17.11 -18.38
C GLU A 56 -5.14 -15.99 -18.63
N ILE A 57 -4.67 -14.73 -18.74
CA ILE A 57 -5.52 -13.57 -18.96
C ILE A 57 -5.89 -13.49 -20.45
N LYS A 58 -7.20 -13.53 -20.72
CA LYS A 58 -7.77 -13.51 -22.07
C LYS A 58 -8.27 -12.14 -22.51
N ASP A 59 -8.65 -11.30 -21.56
CA ASP A 59 -9.12 -9.95 -21.83
C ASP A 59 -7.90 -9.04 -22.05
N PRO A 60 -7.73 -8.44 -23.25
CA PRO A 60 -6.58 -7.60 -23.54
C PRO A 60 -6.52 -6.36 -22.65
N GLN A 61 -7.64 -5.81 -22.18
CA GLN A 61 -7.63 -4.67 -21.28
C GLN A 61 -7.10 -5.06 -19.90
N VAL A 62 -7.54 -6.21 -19.37
CA VAL A 62 -7.04 -6.71 -18.07
C VAL A 62 -5.54 -7.01 -18.15
N LEU A 63 -5.06 -7.48 -19.29
CA LEU A 63 -3.64 -7.70 -19.51
C LEU A 63 -2.85 -6.40 -19.54
N ASP A 64 -3.36 -5.38 -20.24
CA ASP A 64 -2.72 -4.05 -20.31
C ASP A 64 -2.68 -3.39 -18.92
N ASP A 65 -3.82 -3.38 -18.22
CA ASP A 65 -3.92 -2.87 -16.85
C ASP A 65 -2.91 -3.58 -15.93
N LEU A 66 -2.79 -4.91 -16.00
CA LEU A 66 -1.81 -5.68 -15.21
C LEU A 66 -0.36 -5.25 -15.50
N LEU A 67 -0.03 -5.01 -16.77
CA LEU A 67 1.32 -4.61 -17.17
C LEU A 67 1.65 -3.19 -16.71
N THR A 68 0.69 -2.28 -16.78
CA THR A 68 0.84 -0.90 -16.30
C THR A 68 0.93 -0.86 -14.77
N PHE A 69 0.06 -1.60 -14.07
CA PHE A 69 0.13 -1.82 -12.62
C PHE A 69 1.51 -2.31 -12.19
N SER A 70 2.03 -3.35 -12.84
CA SER A 70 3.34 -3.92 -12.49
C SER A 70 4.50 -2.93 -12.65
N GLN A 71 4.36 -1.95 -13.54
CA GLN A 71 5.36 -0.90 -13.75
C GLN A 71 5.23 0.24 -12.74
N GLN A 72 4.00 0.63 -12.38
CA GLN A 72 3.75 1.58 -11.29
C GLN A 72 4.27 1.03 -9.96
N GLU A 73 3.99 -0.23 -9.65
CA GLU A 73 4.48 -0.90 -8.43
C GLU A 73 6.01 -0.97 -8.37
N ALA A 74 6.67 -1.15 -9.52
CA ALA A 74 8.13 -1.07 -9.56
C ALA A 74 8.65 0.35 -9.28
N ALA A 75 7.90 1.39 -9.67
CA ALA A 75 8.22 2.77 -9.34
C ALA A 75 7.94 3.07 -7.86
N HIS A 76 6.83 2.58 -7.29
CA HIS A 76 6.53 2.67 -5.86
C HIS A 76 7.68 2.08 -5.04
N THR A 77 8.13 0.87 -5.39
CA THR A 77 9.21 0.16 -4.70
C THR A 77 10.46 1.01 -4.66
N LYS A 78 10.82 1.62 -5.79
CA LYS A 78 12.00 2.48 -5.87
C LYS A 78 11.88 3.71 -4.96
N GLY A 79 10.73 4.39 -4.97
CA GLY A 79 10.51 5.58 -4.13
C GLY A 79 10.57 5.25 -2.63
N HIS A 80 9.94 4.14 -2.22
CA HIS A 80 10.01 3.65 -0.85
C HIS A 80 11.41 3.18 -0.44
N GLU A 81 12.15 2.49 -1.31
CA GLU A 81 13.53 2.08 -1.02
C GLU A 81 14.46 3.28 -0.82
N GLN A 82 14.35 4.31 -1.66
CA GLN A 82 15.09 5.57 -1.48
C GLN A 82 14.81 6.23 -0.13
N LEU A 83 13.53 6.32 0.27
CA LEU A 83 13.17 6.84 1.58
C LEU A 83 13.69 5.96 2.72
N ASN A 84 13.56 4.63 2.58
CA ASN A 84 14.02 3.68 3.59
C ASN A 84 15.54 3.76 3.80
N GLU A 85 16.33 3.94 2.75
CA GLU A 85 17.78 4.16 2.84
C GLU A 85 18.13 5.37 3.72
N ILE A 86 17.44 6.50 3.51
CA ILE A 86 17.62 7.72 4.30
C ILE A 86 17.27 7.47 5.78
N LEU A 87 16.15 6.79 6.04
CA LEU A 87 15.70 6.51 7.40
C LEU A 87 16.62 5.52 8.12
N LEU A 88 17.10 4.49 7.43
CA LEU A 88 18.04 3.51 7.98
C LEU A 88 19.39 4.15 8.32
N ALA A 89 19.87 5.10 7.51
CA ALA A 89 21.12 5.82 7.76
C ALA A 89 21.08 6.64 9.06
N ARG A 90 19.89 7.07 9.49
CA ARG A 90 19.68 7.88 10.71
C ARG A 90 19.29 7.07 11.93
N MET A 91 18.96 5.80 11.73
CA MET A 91 18.55 4.88 12.78
C MET A 91 19.77 4.39 13.57
N SER A 92 19.57 4.04 14.84
CA SER A 92 20.55 3.34 15.67
C SER A 92 20.88 1.97 15.07
N GLU A 93 22.02 1.41 15.44
CA GLU A 93 22.41 0.05 15.02
C GLU A 93 21.36 -0.99 15.44
N LYS A 94 20.91 -0.93 16.70
CA LYS A 94 19.86 -1.78 17.24
C LYS A 94 18.53 -1.64 16.48
N GLY A 95 18.16 -0.41 16.13
CA GLY A 95 16.98 -0.14 15.30
C GLY A 95 17.09 -0.79 13.92
N ARG A 96 18.23 -0.59 13.24
CA ARG A 96 18.50 -1.21 11.92
C ARG A 96 18.44 -2.73 11.97
N GLU A 97 19.03 -3.35 12.98
CA GLU A 97 18.98 -4.81 13.15
C GLU A 97 17.55 -5.32 13.31
N ARG A 98 16.72 -4.60 14.08
CA ARG A 98 15.31 -4.96 14.26
C ARG A 98 14.49 -4.78 12.99
N VAL A 99 14.66 -3.65 12.28
CA VAL A 99 14.02 -3.42 10.98
C VAL A 99 14.40 -4.52 10.01
N LYS A 100 15.70 -4.85 9.91
CA LYS A 100 16.20 -5.94 9.07
C LYS A 100 15.56 -7.28 9.41
N ALA A 101 15.51 -7.65 10.69
CA ALA A 101 14.91 -8.91 11.12
C ALA A 101 13.42 -9.02 10.77
N ILE A 102 12.66 -7.92 10.93
CA ILE A 102 11.24 -7.86 10.52
C ILE A 102 11.13 -7.99 9.00
N ASN A 103 11.97 -7.27 8.26
CA ASN A 103 11.99 -7.26 6.80
C ASN A 103 12.33 -8.64 6.21
N ASP A 104 13.36 -9.30 6.72
CA ASP A 104 13.77 -10.65 6.29
C ASP A 104 12.65 -11.67 6.50
N GLN A 105 11.94 -11.58 7.63
CA GLN A 105 10.80 -12.45 7.89
C GLN A 105 9.64 -12.19 6.93
N MET A 106 9.35 -10.92 6.61
CA MET A 106 8.31 -10.55 5.65
C MET A 106 8.64 -11.04 4.24
N ALA A 107 9.89 -10.85 3.80
CA ALA A 107 10.38 -11.35 2.52
C ALA A 107 10.25 -12.87 2.43
N GLU A 108 10.59 -13.59 3.51
CA GLU A 108 10.45 -15.04 3.60
C GLU A 108 8.99 -15.48 3.54
N ASP A 109 8.07 -14.78 4.21
CA ASP A 109 6.64 -15.08 4.16
C ASP A 109 6.11 -15.01 2.71
N TYR A 110 6.44 -13.94 1.96
CA TYR A 110 6.03 -13.80 0.57
C TYR A 110 6.72 -14.81 -0.36
N ARG A 111 8.01 -15.07 -0.16
CA ARG A 111 8.74 -16.13 -0.90
C ARG A 111 8.07 -17.48 -0.71
N ARG A 112 7.71 -17.81 0.53
CA ARG A 112 7.00 -19.05 0.86
C ARG A 112 5.63 -19.11 0.20
N PHE A 113 4.84 -18.03 0.24
CA PHE A 113 3.53 -18.00 -0.45
C PHE A 113 3.65 -18.25 -1.95
N LEU A 114 4.61 -17.60 -2.60
CA LEU A 114 4.89 -17.83 -4.02
C LEU A 114 5.37 -19.26 -4.30
N ASN A 115 6.03 -19.94 -3.37
CA ASN A 115 6.57 -21.28 -3.65
C ASN A 115 5.61 -22.43 -3.28
N THR A 116 4.77 -22.24 -2.26
CA THR A 116 4.01 -23.35 -1.65
C THR A 116 2.50 -23.19 -1.77
N ARG A 117 1.99 -22.01 -2.13
CA ARG A 117 0.55 -21.77 -2.28
C ARG A 117 0.16 -21.76 -3.76
N SER A 118 -1.10 -22.10 -4.03
CA SER A 118 -1.66 -22.05 -5.38
C SER A 118 -1.69 -20.62 -5.92
N LEU A 119 -1.73 -20.46 -7.24
CA LEU A 119 -1.92 -19.14 -7.86
C LEU A 119 -3.23 -18.48 -7.41
N ASN A 120 -4.31 -19.27 -7.29
CA ASN A 120 -5.60 -18.77 -6.82
C ASN A 120 -5.53 -18.19 -5.39
N PHE A 121 -4.80 -18.84 -4.47
CA PHE A 121 -4.53 -18.27 -3.15
C PHE A 121 -3.81 -16.92 -3.27
N ASN A 122 -2.74 -16.86 -4.06
CA ASN A 122 -1.94 -15.66 -4.19
C ASN A 122 -2.79 -14.50 -4.75
N LEU A 123 -3.59 -14.75 -5.78
CA LEU A 123 -4.50 -13.76 -6.37
C LEU A 123 -5.54 -13.25 -5.37
N ALA A 124 -6.15 -14.11 -4.57
CA ALA A 124 -7.10 -13.69 -3.53
C ALA A 124 -6.41 -12.90 -2.41
N TYR A 125 -5.20 -13.31 -2.03
CA TYR A 125 -4.37 -12.59 -1.05
C TYR A 125 -4.02 -11.18 -1.57
N GLY A 126 -3.54 -11.09 -2.82
CA GLY A 126 -3.18 -9.83 -3.47
C GLY A 126 -4.38 -8.89 -3.60
N GLU A 127 -5.53 -9.38 -4.08
CA GLU A 127 -6.76 -8.59 -4.14
C GLU A 127 -7.20 -8.09 -2.75
N GLY A 128 -6.99 -8.90 -1.70
CA GLY A 128 -7.26 -8.50 -0.33
C GLY A 128 -6.41 -7.34 0.18
N PHE A 129 -5.17 -7.25 -0.30
CA PHE A 129 -4.27 -6.14 -0.03
C PHE A 129 -4.72 -4.90 -0.82
N GLU A 130 -4.85 -5.01 -2.14
CA GLU A 130 -5.29 -3.90 -3.03
C GLU A 130 -6.63 -3.30 -2.62
N SER A 131 -7.56 -4.14 -2.15
CA SER A 131 -8.87 -3.66 -1.70
C SER A 131 -8.78 -2.86 -0.39
N VAL A 132 -7.88 -3.21 0.53
CA VAL A 132 -7.69 -2.44 1.77
C VAL A 132 -6.86 -1.18 1.52
N THR A 133 -5.84 -1.23 0.67
CA THR A 133 -5.04 -0.04 0.30
C THR A 133 -5.89 0.97 -0.45
N CYS A 134 -6.71 0.54 -1.41
CA CYS A 134 -7.70 1.40 -2.06
C CYS A 134 -8.67 2.04 -1.05
N ALA A 135 -9.18 1.27 -0.08
CA ALA A 135 -10.06 1.80 0.96
C ALA A 135 -9.37 2.85 1.84
N ILE A 136 -8.08 2.64 2.17
CA ILE A 136 -7.24 3.61 2.89
C ILE A 136 -6.98 4.85 2.03
N GLY A 137 -6.64 4.69 0.75
CA GLY A 137 -6.42 5.79 -0.20
C GLY A 137 -7.66 6.68 -0.34
N LEU A 138 -8.83 6.09 -0.60
CA LEU A 138 -10.09 6.85 -0.67
C LEU A 138 -10.39 7.61 0.63
N TRP A 139 -10.14 6.99 1.78
CA TRP A 139 -10.30 7.65 3.08
C TRP A 139 -9.29 8.78 3.28
N ALA A 140 -8.03 8.57 2.91
CA ALA A 140 -6.95 9.54 3.03
C ALA A 140 -7.22 10.78 2.17
N PHE A 141 -7.68 10.60 0.92
CA PHE A 141 -8.10 11.71 0.04
C PHE A 141 -9.33 12.43 0.57
N GLN A 142 -10.33 11.71 1.08
CA GLN A 142 -11.53 12.33 1.65
C GLN A 142 -11.19 13.28 2.81
N HIS A 143 -10.24 12.89 3.67
CA HIS A 143 -9.89 13.64 4.88
C HIS A 143 -8.56 14.40 4.78
N ARG A 144 -7.95 14.41 3.59
CA ARG A 144 -6.68 15.10 3.29
C ARG A 144 -5.58 14.77 4.31
N THR A 145 -5.47 13.50 4.70
CA THR A 145 -4.59 13.08 5.82
C THR A 145 -3.11 13.37 5.56
N PHE A 146 -2.71 13.44 4.29
CA PHE A 146 -1.35 13.80 3.86
C PHE A 146 -0.97 15.26 4.14
N GLU A 147 -1.91 16.16 4.44
CA GLU A 147 -1.59 17.57 4.78
C GLU A 147 -0.88 17.74 6.12
N GLY A 148 -0.96 16.72 6.99
CA GLY A 148 -0.19 16.67 8.24
C GLY A 148 1.26 16.19 8.06
N LEU A 149 1.57 15.61 6.89
CA LEU A 149 2.89 15.03 6.62
C LEU A 149 3.92 16.11 6.29
N THR A 150 5.15 15.86 6.72
CA THR A 150 6.32 16.69 6.39
C THR A 150 6.69 16.57 4.91
N ASP A 151 7.40 17.58 4.41
CA ASP A 151 7.86 17.61 3.02
C ASP A 151 8.75 16.39 2.70
N GLY A 152 8.68 15.89 1.47
CA GLY A 152 9.29 14.61 1.05
C GLY A 152 8.44 13.39 1.40
N TRP A 153 7.99 13.25 2.66
CA TRP A 153 7.04 12.20 3.04
C TRP A 153 5.70 12.39 2.33
N ARG A 154 5.18 13.62 2.37
CA ARG A 154 3.90 13.96 1.76
C ARG A 154 3.86 13.59 0.29
N GLU A 155 4.89 13.97 -0.48
CA GLU A 155 4.89 13.80 -1.92
C GLU A 155 4.85 12.32 -2.32
N LEU A 156 5.69 11.48 -1.71
CA LEU A 156 5.70 10.03 -1.93
C LEU A 156 4.37 9.39 -1.55
N ILE A 157 3.85 9.70 -0.36
CA ILE A 157 2.63 9.07 0.18
C ILE A 157 1.38 9.53 -0.58
N GLU A 158 1.30 10.80 -0.96
CA GLU A 158 0.18 11.37 -1.72
C GLU A 158 0.13 10.77 -3.14
N TRP A 159 1.28 10.62 -3.81
CA TRP A 159 1.38 9.93 -5.11
C TRP A 159 1.02 8.44 -4.99
N HIS A 160 1.67 7.72 -4.07
CA HIS A 160 1.47 6.28 -3.90
C HIS A 160 -0.02 5.98 -3.65
N LEU A 161 -0.64 6.66 -2.68
CA LEU A 161 -2.06 6.43 -2.37
C LEU A 161 -2.99 6.80 -3.53
N ALA A 162 -2.60 7.74 -4.41
CA ALA A 162 -3.37 8.04 -5.60
C ALA A 162 -3.35 6.89 -6.61
N GLU A 163 -2.17 6.30 -6.84
CA GLU A 163 -2.02 5.13 -7.72
C GLU A 163 -2.68 3.88 -7.12
N GLU A 164 -2.64 3.67 -5.80
CA GLU A 164 -3.40 2.59 -5.13
C GLU A 164 -4.93 2.69 -5.39
N VAL A 165 -5.47 3.90 -5.56
CA VAL A 165 -6.87 4.08 -5.98
C VAL A 165 -7.04 3.78 -7.49
N GLU A 166 -6.01 4.01 -8.30
CA GLU A 166 -5.95 3.64 -9.72
C GLU A 166 -5.93 2.11 -9.90
N HIS A 167 -5.17 1.40 -9.06
CA HIS A 167 -5.00 -0.06 -9.06
C HIS A 167 -6.25 -0.85 -8.67
N ARG A 168 -7.24 -0.19 -8.05
CA ARG A 168 -8.41 -0.81 -7.40
C ARG A 168 -9.10 -1.95 -8.18
N THR A 169 -9.06 -1.93 -9.51
CA THR A 169 -9.72 -2.95 -10.35
C THR A 169 -8.79 -4.10 -10.74
N VAL A 170 -7.47 -3.89 -10.78
CA VAL A 170 -6.50 -4.80 -11.42
C VAL A 170 -6.50 -6.17 -10.74
N ALA A 171 -6.14 -6.24 -9.46
CA ALA A 171 -6.12 -7.53 -8.75
C ALA A 171 -7.51 -8.16 -8.65
N TYR A 172 -8.57 -7.35 -8.57
CA TYR A 172 -9.94 -7.82 -8.57
C TYR A 172 -10.30 -8.53 -9.88
N ASP A 173 -10.03 -7.91 -11.03
CA ASP A 173 -10.39 -8.46 -12.34
C ASP A 173 -9.54 -9.71 -12.66
N VAL A 174 -8.24 -9.68 -12.33
CA VAL A 174 -7.37 -10.85 -12.48
C VAL A 174 -7.89 -12.01 -11.61
N TYR A 175 -8.23 -11.77 -10.34
CA TYR A 175 -8.77 -12.81 -9.46
C TYR A 175 -10.10 -13.41 -9.96
N HIS A 176 -11.03 -12.56 -10.41
CA HIS A 176 -12.33 -13.04 -10.91
C HIS A 176 -12.23 -13.77 -12.26
N GLY A 177 -11.25 -13.41 -13.10
CA GLY A 177 -10.92 -14.15 -14.32
C GLY A 177 -10.56 -15.62 -14.07
N PHE A 178 -10.04 -15.94 -12.87
CA PHE A 178 -9.68 -17.29 -12.44
C PHE A 178 -10.80 -18.07 -11.73
N LYS A 179 -12.07 -17.71 -11.99
CA LYS A 179 -13.26 -18.30 -11.32
C LYS A 179 -13.24 -18.10 -9.79
N GLY A 180 -12.69 -16.97 -9.35
CA GLY A 180 -12.76 -16.56 -7.95
C GLY A 180 -14.20 -16.53 -7.44
N HIS A 181 -14.43 -16.98 -6.20
CA HIS A 181 -15.74 -16.90 -5.55
C HIS A 181 -15.63 -16.18 -4.22
N TRP A 182 -16.71 -15.52 -3.81
CA TRP A 182 -16.69 -14.59 -2.68
C TRP A 182 -16.13 -15.18 -1.37
N LEU A 183 -16.51 -16.41 -1.01
CA LEU A 183 -16.00 -17.06 0.21
C LEU A 183 -14.47 -17.24 0.21
N HIS A 184 -13.89 -17.63 -0.93
CA HIS A 184 -12.44 -17.76 -1.07
C HIS A 184 -11.76 -16.40 -1.01
N ARG A 185 -12.32 -15.41 -1.71
CA ARG A 185 -11.87 -14.02 -1.65
C ARG A 185 -11.81 -13.54 -0.20
N ILE A 186 -12.96 -13.46 0.50
CA ILE A 186 -13.01 -12.87 1.83
C ILE A 186 -12.13 -13.60 2.86
N THR A 187 -11.97 -14.92 2.73
CA THR A 187 -11.08 -15.71 3.58
C THR A 187 -9.63 -15.26 3.44
N PHE A 188 -9.12 -15.19 2.20
CA PHE A 188 -7.73 -14.83 1.96
C PHE A 188 -7.48 -13.33 1.95
N SER A 189 -8.49 -12.50 1.69
CA SER A 189 -8.42 -11.06 1.92
C SER A 189 -8.28 -10.74 3.40
N THR A 190 -9.08 -11.39 4.26
CA THR A 190 -8.94 -11.24 5.72
C THR A 190 -7.55 -11.70 6.18
N TYR A 191 -7.05 -12.81 5.62
CA TYR A 191 -5.69 -13.27 5.92
C TYR A 191 -4.63 -12.23 5.53
N ALA A 192 -4.72 -11.68 4.32
CA ALA A 192 -3.81 -10.63 3.85
C ALA A 192 -3.83 -9.39 4.75
N GLN A 193 -5.02 -8.96 5.16
CA GLN A 193 -5.20 -7.77 6.01
C GLN A 193 -4.67 -7.98 7.43
N LEU A 194 -4.89 -9.15 8.03
CA LEU A 194 -4.30 -9.50 9.32
C LEU A 194 -2.77 -9.61 9.24
N HIS A 195 -2.26 -10.15 8.12
CA HIS A 195 -0.83 -10.25 7.87
C HIS A 195 -0.19 -8.87 7.69
N LEU A 196 -0.84 -7.96 6.95
CA LEU A 196 -0.44 -6.57 6.82
C LEU A 196 -0.44 -5.87 8.19
N LEU A 197 -1.53 -6.00 8.97
CA LEU A 197 -1.65 -5.40 10.29
C LEU A 197 -0.52 -5.87 11.24
N LYS A 198 -0.16 -7.16 11.21
CA LYS A 198 0.99 -7.69 11.95
C LYS A 198 2.26 -6.89 11.63
N TYR A 199 2.56 -6.63 10.37
CA TYR A 199 3.77 -5.89 9.99
C TYR A 199 3.67 -4.39 10.26
N ILE A 200 2.50 -3.77 10.08
CA ILE A 200 2.23 -2.38 10.47
C ILE A 200 2.57 -2.19 11.96
N VAL A 201 2.05 -3.06 12.82
CA VAL A 201 2.31 -2.98 14.28
C VAL A 201 3.79 -3.20 14.59
N ARG A 202 4.46 -4.14 13.93
CA ARG A 202 5.87 -4.45 14.22
C ARG A 202 6.82 -3.35 13.80
N PHE A 203 6.69 -2.82 12.59
CA PHE A 203 7.50 -1.69 12.14
C PHE A 203 7.13 -0.41 12.88
N GLY A 204 5.84 -0.13 13.08
CA GLY A 204 5.40 1.04 13.84
C GLY A 204 5.95 1.04 15.27
N ARG A 205 5.95 -0.11 15.96
CA ARG A 205 6.59 -0.25 17.27
C ARG A 205 8.10 -0.09 17.21
N CYS A 206 8.76 -0.57 16.17
CA CYS A 206 10.20 -0.36 15.99
C CYS A 206 10.51 1.13 15.93
N PHE A 207 9.74 1.90 15.14
CA PHE A 207 9.91 3.35 15.05
C PHE A 207 9.59 4.06 16.38
N MET A 208 8.49 3.70 17.04
CA MET A 208 8.10 4.30 18.34
C MET A 208 9.09 4.03 19.47
N GLU A 209 9.87 2.95 19.38
CA GLU A 209 10.92 2.64 20.36
C GLU A 209 12.28 3.26 19.98
N GLU A 210 12.45 3.66 18.72
CA GLU A 210 13.69 4.23 18.18
C GLU A 210 13.74 5.76 18.30
N TYR A 211 12.61 6.42 18.09
CA TYR A 211 12.52 7.89 18.04
C TYR A 211 11.49 8.41 19.02
N ASP A 212 11.64 9.68 19.42
CA ASP A 212 10.60 10.38 20.17
C ASP A 212 9.42 10.66 19.24
N PHE A 213 8.25 10.15 19.62
CA PHE A 213 7.01 10.37 18.89
C PHE A 213 6.26 11.58 19.44
N PRO A 214 5.55 12.33 18.57
CA PRO A 214 4.75 13.45 19.01
C PRO A 214 3.58 13.00 19.89
N GLY A 215 2.81 13.97 20.39
CA GLY A 215 1.51 13.69 21.00
C GLY A 215 0.50 13.07 20.01
N ASP A 216 -0.73 12.86 20.47
CA ASP A 216 -1.86 12.42 19.66
C ASP A 216 -2.98 13.46 19.58
N GLU A 217 -2.61 14.74 19.76
CA GLU A 217 -3.51 15.90 19.85
C GLU A 217 -4.46 16.01 18.64
N LYS A 218 -4.04 15.54 17.47
CA LYS A 218 -4.81 15.60 16.22
C LYS A 218 -4.87 14.27 15.49
N SER A 219 -5.13 13.17 16.20
CA SER A 219 -5.06 11.87 15.55
C SER A 219 -6.13 11.65 14.48
N VAL A 220 -5.72 11.54 13.21
CA VAL A 220 -6.63 11.36 12.06
C VAL A 220 -7.35 10.03 12.14
N PHE A 221 -6.70 9.00 12.68
CA PHE A 221 -7.34 7.71 12.92
C PHE A 221 -8.44 7.80 13.96
N LYS A 222 -8.23 8.53 15.06
CA LYS A 222 -9.28 8.73 16.09
C LYS A 222 -10.42 9.58 15.54
N GLN A 223 -10.10 10.67 14.86
CA GLN A 223 -11.08 11.62 14.33
C GLN A 223 -11.98 11.00 13.26
N TYR A 224 -11.39 10.19 12.37
CA TYR A 224 -12.07 9.67 11.19
C TYR A 224 -12.24 8.14 11.18
N PHE A 225 -12.11 7.49 12.33
CA PHE A 225 -12.23 6.03 12.50
C PHE A 225 -13.47 5.46 11.81
N TRP A 226 -14.65 6.03 12.10
CA TRP A 226 -15.91 5.57 11.52
C TRP A 226 -15.97 5.74 10.00
N SER A 227 -15.29 6.75 9.46
CA SER A 227 -15.19 6.93 8.01
C SER A 227 -14.29 5.87 7.38
N LEU A 228 -13.13 5.58 8.00
CA LEU A 228 -12.23 4.52 7.55
C LEU A 228 -12.92 3.15 7.60
N LEU A 229 -13.59 2.85 8.72
CA LEU A 229 -14.36 1.62 8.87
C LEU A 229 -15.45 1.48 7.80
N ARG A 230 -16.15 2.57 7.43
CA ARG A 230 -17.13 2.54 6.33
C ARG A 230 -16.49 2.25 4.97
N HIS A 231 -15.28 2.75 4.70
CA HIS A 231 -14.57 2.43 3.46
C HIS A 231 -14.17 0.96 3.42
N TYR A 232 -13.62 0.46 4.52
CA TYR A 232 -13.29 -0.95 4.70
C TYR A 232 -14.53 -1.86 4.52
N LEU A 233 -15.64 -1.57 5.22
CA LEU A 233 -16.83 -2.41 5.17
C LEU A 233 -17.47 -2.48 3.77
N LYS A 234 -17.18 -1.54 2.86
CA LYS A 234 -17.63 -1.62 1.46
C LYS A 234 -16.93 -2.72 0.67
N THR A 235 -15.75 -3.19 1.08
CA THR A 235 -14.96 -4.21 0.37
C THR A 235 -15.36 -5.64 0.72
N VAL A 236 -16.16 -5.82 1.77
CA VAL A 236 -16.52 -7.12 2.35
C VAL A 236 -17.69 -7.84 1.63
N PRO A 237 -18.79 -7.17 1.24
CA PRO A 237 -19.99 -7.88 0.78
C PRO A 237 -19.79 -8.68 -0.52
N PRO A 238 -20.62 -9.71 -0.78
CA PRO A 238 -20.51 -10.53 -1.99
C PRO A 238 -20.77 -9.77 -3.30
N TRP A 239 -21.43 -8.61 -3.23
CA TRP A 239 -21.66 -7.73 -4.38
C TRP A 239 -20.61 -6.62 -4.52
N TYR A 240 -19.52 -6.67 -3.73
CA TYR A 240 -18.41 -5.74 -3.87
C TYR A 240 -17.86 -5.75 -5.30
N SER A 241 -17.70 -4.56 -5.85
CA SER A 241 -16.98 -4.33 -7.10
C SER A 241 -16.27 -2.98 -7.00
N PRO A 242 -14.95 -2.92 -7.18
CA PRO A 242 -14.19 -1.67 -7.14
C PRO A 242 -14.61 -0.70 -8.25
N ARG A 243 -15.22 -1.20 -9.33
CA ARG A 243 -15.78 -0.39 -10.44
C ARG A 243 -16.96 0.48 -10.01
N LYS A 244 -17.65 0.15 -8.92
CA LYS A 244 -18.77 0.93 -8.37
C LYS A 244 -18.33 2.04 -7.41
N LEU A 245 -17.03 2.12 -7.09
CA LEU A 245 -16.51 3.13 -6.18
C LEU A 245 -16.50 4.51 -6.86
N LYS A 246 -16.96 5.53 -6.13
CA LYS A 246 -16.88 6.92 -6.57
C LYS A 246 -15.47 7.43 -6.30
N ILE A 247 -14.79 7.85 -7.36
CA ILE A 247 -13.43 8.38 -7.29
C ILE A 247 -13.51 9.90 -7.36
N ASP A 248 -12.84 10.59 -6.44
CA ASP A 248 -12.71 12.04 -6.50
C ASP A 248 -11.87 12.45 -7.73
N PRO A 249 -12.39 13.31 -8.64
CA PRO A 249 -11.61 13.83 -9.75
C PRO A 249 -10.30 14.53 -9.35
N ALA A 250 -10.17 14.96 -8.10
CA ALA A 250 -8.93 15.52 -7.56
C ALA A 250 -7.76 14.54 -7.60
N ILE A 251 -8.01 13.23 -7.51
CA ILE A 251 -6.97 12.19 -7.58
C ILE A 251 -6.31 12.21 -8.97
N ASN A 252 -7.09 12.29 -10.05
CA ASN A 252 -6.51 12.36 -11.41
C ASN A 252 -5.70 13.65 -11.59
N ARG A 253 -6.23 14.80 -11.14
CA ARG A 253 -5.50 16.08 -11.21
C ARG A 253 -4.21 16.09 -10.40
N LEU A 254 -4.14 15.28 -9.34
CA LEU A 254 -2.90 15.08 -8.60
C LEU A 254 -1.91 14.27 -9.43
N LEU A 255 -2.35 13.15 -10.00
CA LEU A 255 -1.52 12.25 -10.79
C LEU A 255 -0.94 12.91 -12.05
N GLU A 256 -1.63 13.88 -12.63
CA GLU A 256 -1.13 14.73 -13.73
C GLU A 256 0.17 15.48 -13.38
N LYS A 257 0.47 15.69 -12.08
CA LYS A 257 1.71 16.35 -11.64
C LYS A 257 2.94 15.45 -11.67
N PHE A 258 2.74 14.12 -11.73
CA PHE A 258 3.80 13.11 -11.68
C PHE A 258 4.07 12.47 -13.06
N SER A 259 3.51 13.07 -14.12
CA SER A 259 3.59 12.63 -15.52
C SER A 259 4.88 13.08 -16.20
#